data_AF-A0A2V8IQR2-F1
#
_entry.id   AF-A0A2V8IQR2-F1
#
_cell.length_a   1.000
_cell.length_b   1.000
_cell.length_c   1.000
_cell.angle_alpha   90.00
_cell.angle_beta   90.00
_cell.angle_gamma   90.00
#
_symmetry.space_group_name_H-M   'P 1'
#
loop_
_entity.id
_entity.type
_entity.pdbx_description
1 polymer ?
#
loop_
_entity_poly.entity_id
_entity_poly.type
_entity_poly.pdbx_seq_one_letter_code
_entity_poly.pdbx_strand_id
1 'polypeptide(L)' 'MAYRRHFIAWIHSAKRPETHERRMRESIALLTAGKKPGLK' A
#
# COMPACT_ATOMS: atom_id res chain seq x y z
N MET A 1 -14.98 -0.48 7.49
CA MET A 1 -14.32 -1.80 7.39
C MET A 1 -13.98 -2.12 5.93
N ALA A 2 -12.91 -1.54 5.35
CA ALA A 2 -12.47 -1.92 3.98
C ALA A 2 -11.02 -1.50 3.59
N TYR A 3 -10.12 -1.25 4.55
CA TYR A 3 -8.77 -0.73 4.21
C TYR A 3 -7.90 -1.73 3.45
N ARG A 4 -8.04 -3.02 3.74
CA ARG A 4 -7.28 -4.10 3.10
C ARG A 4 -7.43 -4.10 1.56
N ARG A 5 -8.64 -3.91 1.06
CA ARG A 5 -8.91 -3.87 -0.39
C ARG A 5 -8.29 -2.66 -1.07
N HIS A 6 -8.32 -1.50 -0.42
CA HIS A 6 -7.67 -0.29 -0.93
C HIS A 6 -6.15 -0.43 -1.01
N PHE A 7 -5.52 -1.03 0.01
CA PHE A 7 -4.08 -1.30 0.00
C PHE A 7 -3.71 -2.28 -1.11
N ILE A 8 -4.45 -3.38 -1.27
CA ILE A 8 -4.20 -4.36 -2.33
C ILE A 8 -4.32 -3.69 -3.71
N ALA A 9 -5.37 -2.92 -3.97
CA ALA A 9 -5.55 -2.22 -5.24
C ALA A 9 -4.43 -1.18 -5.50
N TRP A 10 -3.98 -0.47 -4.46
CA TRP A 10 -2.90 0.51 -4.56
C TRP A 10 -1.53 -0.13 -4.84
N ILE A 11 -1.25 -1.28 -4.22
CA ILE A 11 -0.05 -2.07 -4.49
C ILE A 11 -0.13 -2.60 -5.93
N HIS A 12 -1.24 -3.20 -6.34
CA HIS A 12 -1.44 -3.76 -7.69
C HIS A 12 -1.45 -2.70 -8.81
N SER A 13 -1.78 -1.45 -8.49
CA SER A 13 -1.73 -0.31 -9.42
C SER A 13 -0.30 0.08 -9.82
N ALA A 14 0.72 -0.32 -9.04
CA ALA A 14 2.12 -0.06 -9.38
C ALA A 14 2.60 -1.03 -10.49
N LYS A 15 2.71 -0.55 -11.72
CA LYS A 15 3.24 -1.33 -12.87
C LYS A 15 4.74 -1.60 -12.81
N ARG A 16 5.49 -0.91 -11.94
CA ARG A 16 6.94 -1.07 -11.77
C ARG A 16 7.25 -1.97 -10.57
N PRO A 17 8.05 -3.03 -10.73
CA PRO A 17 8.36 -3.96 -9.65
C PRO A 17 9.08 -3.30 -8.47
N GLU A 18 10.00 -2.35 -8.72
CA GLU A 18 10.65 -1.55 -7.67
C GLU A 18 9.64 -0.74 -6.83
N THR A 19 8.63 -0.16 -7.48
CA THR A 19 7.59 0.61 -6.80
C THR A 19 6.62 -0.30 -6.06
N HIS A 20 6.35 -1.49 -6.60
CA HIS A 20 5.54 -2.51 -5.96
C HIS A 20 6.18 -2.99 -4.65
N GLU A 21 7.49 -3.25 -4.65
CA GLU A 21 8.21 -3.66 -3.45
C GLU A 21 8.26 -2.55 -2.38
N ARG A 22 8.51 -1.30 -2.79
CA ARG A 22 8.43 -0.15 -1.88
C ARG A 22 7.03 0.01 -1.29
N ARG A 23 5.97 -0.03 -2.12
CA ARG A 23 4.58 0.06 -1.65
C ARG A 23 4.15 -1.11 -0.77
N MET A 24 4.65 -2.31 -1.01
CA MET A 24 4.40 -3.46 -0.12
C MET A 24 4.95 -3.18 1.28
N ARG A 25 6.22 -2.79 1.40
CA ARG A 25 6.84 -2.48 2.71
C ARG A 25 6.16 -1.28 3.38
N GLU A 26 5.86 -0.23 2.61
CA GLU A 26 5.09 0.91 3.11
C GLU A 26 3.70 0.49 3.59
N SER A 27 3.01 -0.39 2.86
CA SER A 27 1.68 -0.85 3.26
C SER A 27 1.74 -1.62 4.58
N ILE A 28 2.76 -2.44 4.81
CA ILE A 28 2.96 -3.13 6.09
C ILE A 28 3.22 -2.12 7.22
N ALA A 29 4.08 -1.12 6.99
CA ALA A 29 4.37 -0.08 7.96
C ALA A 29 3.12 0.78 8.28
N LEU A 30 2.34 1.13 7.27
CA LEU A 30 1.12 1.92 7.38
C LEU A 30 -0.02 1.15 8.05
N LEU A 31 -0.18 -0.14 7.72
CA LEU A 31 -1.12 -1.04 8.40
C LEU A 31 -0.78 -1.19 9.88
N THR A 32 0.50 -1.32 10.21
CA THR A 32 0.98 -1.40 11.60
C THR A 32 0.77 -0.06 12.33
N ALA A 33 0.98 1.05 11.64
CA ALA A 33 0.76 2.40 12.18
C ALA A 33 -0.73 2.84 12.19
N GLY A 34 -1.64 2.03 11.64
CA GLY A 34 -3.06 2.39 11.49
C GLY A 34 -3.33 3.58 10.57
N LYS A 35 -2.37 3.95 9.71
CA LYS A 35 -2.46 5.10 8.80
C LYS A 35 -2.82 4.66 7.38
N LYS A 36 -3.61 5.49 6.68
CA LYS A 36 -3.99 5.25 5.27
C LYS A 36 -2.77 5.43 4.35
N PRO A 37 -2.71 4.70 3.21
CA PRO A 37 -1.63 4.87 2.27
C PRO A 37 -1.59 6.31 1.78
N GLY A 38 -0.39 6.89 1.86
CA GLY A 38 -0.09 8.25 1.40
C GLY A 38 -0.18 8.32 -0.12
N LEU A 39 -1.39 8.25 -0.64
CA LEU A 39 -1.73 8.82 -1.94
C LEU A 39 -1.66 10.34 -1.75
N LYS A 40 -0.52 10.92 -2.12
CA LYS A 40 -0.42 12.36 -2.37
C LYS A 40 -0.95 12.65 -3.76
#